data_AF-A0A6A4VZM6-F1
#
_entry.id   AF-A0A6A4VZM6-F1
#
_cell.length_a   1.000
_cell.length_b   1.000
_cell.length_c   1.000
_cell.angle_alpha   90.00
_cell.angle_beta   90.00
_cell.angle_gamma   90.00
#
_symmetry.space_group_name_H-M   'P 1'
#
loop_
_entity.id
_entity.type
_entity.pdbx_description
1 polymer ?
#
loop_
_entity_poly.entity_id
_entity_poly.type
_entity_poly.pdbx_seq_one_letter_code
_entity_poly.pdbx_strand_id
1 'polypeptide(L)'
;MLAENVQLLGKRVPVLECEYEFHVFSLITKFIDENSWSSVEVRRSLTLETLSELEPAAVVAHCFDKHMKPTGETAADGGEPLYTFCEDQVARLFARLLLQPMKTFNLADFTASWQQSVPDGVTTSVDQLRGLAVVNSEVSPQVVVRLAPTDLPDDAPERFAALFAVKQHWTADELHPYLEDLTSPSVKMGSLLAKNTRLTTKAGVKMYGPKHAH
;
A
#
# COMPACT_ATOMS: atom_id res chain seq x y z
N MET A 1 13.58 -13.43 -4.50
CA MET A 1 14.75 -12.58 -4.80
C MET A 1 14.55 -11.26 -4.08
N LEU A 2 15.62 -10.56 -3.72
CA LEU A 2 15.56 -9.34 -2.91
C LEU A 2 15.71 -8.14 -3.86
N ALA A 3 14.71 -7.26 -3.92
CA ALA A 3 14.81 -6.01 -4.66
C ALA A 3 15.16 -4.88 -3.69
N GLU A 4 16.22 -4.14 -4.02
CA GLU A 4 16.71 -2.88 -3.43
C GLU A 4 16.74 -2.73 -1.89
N ASN A 5 17.89 -2.28 -1.38
CA ASN A 5 18.14 -2.15 0.04
C ASN A 5 17.51 -0.85 0.58
N VAL A 6 16.68 -0.93 1.64
CA VAL A 6 16.27 0.25 2.41
C VAL A 6 17.19 0.39 3.62
N GLN A 7 17.66 1.62 3.87
CA GLN A 7 18.53 1.95 5.00
C GLN A 7 17.68 2.30 6.22
N LEU A 8 17.56 1.36 7.16
CA LEU A 8 17.04 1.62 8.50
C LEU A 8 18.16 1.42 9.51
N LEU A 9 18.51 2.48 10.26
CA LEU A 9 19.46 2.43 11.38
C LEU A 9 20.84 1.82 11.01
N GLY A 10 21.34 2.09 9.80
CA GLY A 10 22.66 1.63 9.35
C GLY A 10 22.75 0.16 8.96
N LYS A 11 21.64 -0.59 8.96
CA LYS A 11 21.57 -1.95 8.40
C LYS A 11 20.82 -1.91 7.06
N ARG A 12 21.40 -2.53 6.02
CA ARG A 12 20.70 -2.78 4.75
C ARG A 12 19.67 -3.86 5.01
N VAL A 13 18.40 -3.49 5.07
CA VAL A 13 17.30 -4.47 5.07
C VAL A 13 16.83 -4.58 3.64
N PRO A 14 16.95 -5.75 3.01
CA PRO A 14 16.46 -5.93 1.66
C PRO A 14 14.93 -5.87 1.66
N VAL A 15 14.35 -5.12 0.73
CA VAL A 15 12.89 -5.11 0.55
C VAL A 15 12.48 -6.41 -0.15
N LEU A 16 11.41 -7.03 0.33
CA LEU A 16 10.84 -8.18 -0.36
C LEU A 16 10.16 -7.70 -1.64
N GLU A 17 10.48 -8.35 -2.76
CA GLU A 17 9.73 -8.17 -4.00
C GLU A 17 8.25 -8.50 -3.75
N CYS A 18 7.35 -7.71 -4.33
CA CYS A 18 5.91 -7.84 -4.08
C CYS A 18 5.38 -9.25 -4.38
N GLU A 19 5.89 -9.91 -5.43
CA GLU A 19 5.51 -11.28 -5.80
C GLU A 19 5.98 -12.30 -4.76
N TYR A 20 7.16 -12.09 -4.18
CA TYR A 20 7.69 -12.98 -3.15
C TYR A 20 7.02 -12.76 -1.79
N GLU A 21 6.73 -11.50 -1.43
CA GLU A 21 5.86 -11.17 -0.28
C GLU A 21 4.51 -11.88 -0.42
N PHE A 22 3.89 -11.81 -1.61
CA PHE A 22 2.64 -12.50 -1.89
C PHE A 22 2.75 -14.02 -1.82
N HIS A 23 3.84 -14.60 -2.34
CA HIS A 23 4.08 -16.03 -2.23
C HIS A 23 4.07 -16.49 -0.76
N VAL A 24 4.86 -15.85 0.09
CA VAL A 24 4.91 -16.19 1.52
C VAL A 24 3.57 -15.93 2.20
N PHE A 25 2.87 -14.84 1.87
CA PHE A 25 1.52 -14.58 2.36
C PHE A 25 0.54 -15.69 1.96
N SER A 26 0.59 -16.18 0.72
CA SER A 26 -0.27 -17.28 0.25
C SER A 26 0.01 -18.61 0.97
N LEU A 27 1.25 -18.85 1.42
CA LEU A 27 1.57 -19.99 2.26
C LEU A 27 0.91 -19.85 3.64
N ILE A 28 0.91 -18.63 4.21
CA ILE A 28 0.23 -18.32 5.47
C ILE A 28 -1.28 -18.54 5.34
N THR A 29 -1.93 -18.01 4.31
CA THR A 29 -3.38 -18.20 4.11
C THR A 29 -3.73 -19.66 3.90
N LYS A 30 -2.95 -20.38 3.09
CA LYS A 30 -3.15 -21.81 2.88
C LYS A 30 -3.01 -22.60 4.18
N PHE A 31 -2.04 -22.26 5.03
CA PHE A 31 -1.87 -22.90 6.32
C PHE A 31 -3.07 -22.66 7.26
N ILE A 32 -3.64 -21.46 7.24
CA ILE A 32 -4.86 -21.14 8.00
C ILE A 32 -6.03 -22.02 7.53
N ASP A 33 -6.21 -22.14 6.21
CA ASP A 33 -7.25 -22.97 5.61
C ASP A 33 -7.07 -24.46 5.97
N GLU A 34 -5.85 -24.98 5.87
CA GLU A 34 -5.51 -26.38 6.19
C GLU A 34 -5.77 -26.73 7.66
N ASN A 35 -5.58 -25.78 8.57
CA ASN A 35 -5.90 -25.96 9.99
C ASN A 35 -7.38 -25.70 10.31
N SER A 36 -8.19 -25.34 9.31
CA SER A 36 -9.61 -24.97 9.47
C SER A 36 -9.81 -23.87 10.52
N TRP A 37 -8.84 -22.96 10.66
CA TRP A 37 -8.95 -21.83 11.58
C TRP A 37 -9.88 -20.78 10.99
N SER A 38 -10.67 -20.14 11.84
CA SER A 38 -11.31 -18.90 11.43
C SER A 38 -10.25 -17.83 11.17
N SER A 39 -10.56 -16.81 10.35
CA SER A 39 -9.65 -15.70 10.05
C SER A 39 -9.25 -14.85 11.27
N VAL A 40 -9.71 -15.21 12.47
CA VAL A 40 -9.44 -14.55 13.76
C VAL A 40 -8.73 -15.44 14.78
N GLU A 41 -8.40 -16.70 14.45
CA GLU A 41 -7.78 -17.67 15.37
C GLU A 41 -6.36 -18.08 14.96
N VAL A 42 -5.66 -17.22 14.21
CA VAL A 42 -4.35 -17.58 13.67
C VAL A 42 -3.28 -17.59 14.77
N ARG A 43 -2.58 -18.71 14.90
CA ARG A 43 -1.51 -18.94 15.89
C ARG A 43 -0.13 -18.66 15.31
N ARG A 44 0.50 -17.55 15.74
CA ARG A 44 1.78 -17.09 15.19
C ARG A 44 2.89 -18.11 15.33
N SER A 45 3.08 -18.66 16.53
CA SER A 45 4.20 -19.57 16.82
C SER A 45 4.14 -20.81 15.94
N LEU A 46 2.96 -21.41 15.85
CA LEU A 46 2.72 -22.57 14.99
C LEU A 46 2.89 -22.23 13.50
N THR A 47 2.39 -21.09 13.02
CA THR A 47 2.63 -20.66 11.64
C THR A 47 4.12 -20.48 11.35
N LEU A 48 4.88 -19.86 12.25
CA LEU A 48 6.32 -19.68 12.05
C LEU A 48 7.07 -21.00 12.07
N GLU A 49 6.78 -21.89 13.02
CA GLU A 49 7.41 -23.21 13.13
C GLU A 49 7.23 -24.00 11.84
N THR A 50 5.98 -24.12 11.36
CA THR A 50 5.69 -24.90 10.15
C THR A 50 6.25 -24.26 8.89
N LEU A 51 6.03 -22.97 8.67
CA LEU A 51 6.41 -22.33 7.40
C LEU A 51 7.92 -22.02 7.32
N SER A 52 8.65 -22.03 8.43
CA SER A 52 10.12 -21.91 8.43
C SER A 52 10.83 -23.14 7.83
N GLU A 53 10.12 -24.25 7.63
CA GLU A 53 10.64 -25.40 6.87
C GLU A 53 10.63 -25.16 5.35
N LEU A 54 9.80 -24.22 4.88
CA LEU A 54 9.59 -23.94 3.45
C LEU A 54 10.28 -22.64 3.02
N GLU A 55 10.32 -21.65 3.89
CA GLU A 55 10.84 -20.32 3.62
C GLU A 55 11.76 -19.85 4.76
N PRO A 56 12.69 -18.91 4.53
CA PRO A 56 13.56 -18.40 5.59
C PRO A 56 12.74 -17.86 6.77
N ALA A 57 13.01 -18.34 7.99
CA ALA A 57 12.26 -17.98 9.19
C ALA A 57 12.09 -16.45 9.39
N ALA A 58 13.13 -15.68 9.07
CA ALA A 58 13.07 -14.21 9.14
C ALA A 58 12.07 -13.60 8.15
N VAL A 59 11.91 -14.20 6.96
CA VAL A 59 10.95 -13.76 5.93
C VAL A 59 9.54 -14.14 6.34
N VAL A 60 9.32 -15.37 6.82
CA VAL A 60 8.01 -15.81 7.33
C VAL A 60 7.55 -14.90 8.48
N ALA A 61 8.43 -14.65 9.46
CA ALA A 61 8.15 -13.75 10.58
C ALA A 61 7.82 -12.34 10.09
N HIS A 62 8.61 -11.80 9.17
CA HIS A 62 8.37 -10.46 8.61
C HIS A 62 7.03 -10.37 7.88
N CYS A 63 6.71 -11.33 7.01
CA CYS A 63 5.44 -11.36 6.29
C CYS A 63 4.25 -11.53 7.24
N PHE A 64 4.36 -12.41 8.24
CA PHE A 64 3.32 -12.59 9.26
C PHE A 64 3.08 -11.27 10.01
N ASP A 65 4.13 -10.67 10.56
CA ASP A 65 4.02 -9.44 11.37
C ASP A 65 3.52 -8.23 10.56
N LYS A 66 3.75 -8.23 9.24
CA LYS A 66 3.24 -7.20 8.33
C LYS A 66 1.76 -7.35 8.03
N HIS A 67 1.29 -8.58 7.81
CA HIS A 67 -0.06 -8.85 7.31
C HIS A 67 -1.03 -9.34 8.38
N MET A 68 -0.57 -9.57 9.59
CA MET A 68 -1.38 -10.00 10.72
C MET A 68 -1.33 -8.98 11.86
N LYS A 69 -2.41 -8.91 12.63
CA LYS A 69 -2.50 -8.11 13.85
C LYS A 69 -3.09 -8.96 14.98
N PRO A 70 -2.67 -8.74 16.24
CA PRO A 70 -3.25 -9.44 17.37
C PRO A 70 -4.74 -9.07 17.52
N THR A 71 -5.58 -10.04 17.88
CA THR A 71 -7.01 -9.81 18.16
C THR A 71 -7.24 -9.21 19.54
N GLY A 72 -6.26 -9.35 20.44
CA GLY A 72 -6.40 -9.06 21.87
C GLY A 72 -6.95 -10.26 22.67
N GLU A 73 -7.29 -11.35 21.99
CA GLU A 73 -7.73 -12.60 22.59
C GLU A 73 -6.55 -13.59 22.64
N THR A 74 -6.66 -14.58 23.53
CA THR A 74 -5.71 -15.69 23.64
C THR A 74 -6.43 -16.99 23.32
N ALA A 75 -5.68 -17.98 22.82
CA ALA A 75 -6.22 -19.31 22.61
C ALA A 75 -6.89 -19.86 23.89
N ALA A 76 -7.98 -20.61 23.73
CA ALA A 76 -8.79 -21.13 24.83
C ALA A 76 -8.02 -22.04 25.80
N ASP A 77 -6.89 -22.59 25.37
CA ASP A 77 -5.93 -23.35 26.18
C ASP A 77 -5.05 -22.46 27.08
N GLY A 78 -5.29 -21.14 27.11
CA GLY A 78 -4.46 -20.17 27.83
C GLY A 78 -3.10 -19.95 27.16
N GLY A 79 -2.98 -20.33 25.88
CA GLY A 79 -1.76 -20.29 25.10
C GLY A 79 -1.43 -18.92 24.53
N GLU A 80 -0.99 -18.90 23.27
CA GLU A 80 -0.50 -17.68 22.63
C GLU A 80 -1.63 -16.71 22.23
N PRO A 81 -1.30 -15.41 22.01
CA PRO A 81 -2.23 -14.45 21.42
C PRO A 81 -2.72 -14.91 20.05
N LEU A 82 -4.00 -14.71 19.78
CA LEU A 82 -4.60 -14.97 18.48
C LEU A 82 -4.39 -13.77 17.54
N TYR A 83 -4.30 -14.07 16.25
CA TYR A 83 -4.09 -13.08 15.20
C TYR A 83 -5.17 -13.15 14.13
N THR A 84 -5.39 -12.01 13.49
CA THR A 84 -6.25 -11.84 12.33
C THR A 84 -5.55 -11.00 11.26
N PHE A 85 -6.11 -10.93 10.06
CA PHE A 85 -5.55 -10.10 8.99
C PHE A 85 -5.51 -8.62 9.38
N CYS A 86 -4.37 -7.99 9.09
CA CYS A 86 -4.26 -6.55 9.01
C CYS A 86 -4.87 -6.10 7.68
N GLU A 87 -6.18 -5.81 7.66
CA GLU A 87 -6.95 -5.54 6.45
C GLU A 87 -6.28 -4.51 5.52
N ASP A 88 -5.77 -3.39 6.04
CA ASP A 88 -5.07 -2.37 5.25
C ASP A 88 -3.83 -2.93 4.54
N GLN A 89 -2.99 -3.69 5.25
CA GLN A 89 -1.76 -4.23 4.70
C GLN A 89 -2.02 -5.35 3.69
N VAL A 90 -3.02 -6.20 3.96
CA VAL A 90 -3.45 -7.25 3.03
C VAL A 90 -4.07 -6.63 1.78
N ALA A 91 -5.03 -5.71 1.92
CA ALA A 91 -5.64 -5.04 0.77
C ALA A 91 -4.58 -4.34 -0.09
N ARG A 92 -3.62 -3.63 0.54
CA ARG A 92 -2.49 -3.00 -0.16
C ARG A 92 -1.62 -4.00 -0.94
N LEU A 93 -1.37 -5.20 -0.41
CA LEU A 93 -0.61 -6.24 -1.11
C LEU A 93 -1.33 -6.66 -2.40
N PHE A 94 -2.63 -6.98 -2.31
CA PHE A 94 -3.43 -7.37 -3.47
C PHE A 94 -3.58 -6.24 -4.50
N ALA A 95 -3.72 -4.99 -4.05
CA ALA A 95 -3.73 -3.84 -4.95
C ALA A 95 -2.44 -3.74 -5.77
N ARG A 96 -1.27 -3.93 -5.13
CA ARG A 96 0.03 -3.90 -5.84
C ARG A 96 0.11 -4.98 -6.90
N LEU A 97 -0.34 -6.20 -6.61
CA LEU A 97 -0.32 -7.32 -7.57
C LEU A 97 -1.24 -7.06 -8.77
N LEU A 98 -2.46 -6.56 -8.54
CA LEU A 98 -3.41 -6.26 -9.60
C LEU A 98 -2.97 -5.09 -10.49
N LEU A 99 -2.26 -4.12 -9.91
CA LEU A 99 -1.76 -2.95 -10.63
C LEU A 99 -0.39 -3.17 -11.29
N GLN A 100 0.38 -4.18 -10.90
CA GLN A 100 1.67 -4.49 -11.52
C GLN A 100 1.61 -4.67 -13.05
N PRO A 101 0.69 -5.46 -13.62
CA PRO A 101 0.66 -5.68 -15.07
C PRO A 101 0.12 -4.48 -15.87
N MET A 102 -0.52 -3.51 -15.22
CA MET A 102 -1.26 -2.44 -15.90
C MET A 102 -0.98 -1.07 -15.29
N LYS A 103 -0.55 -0.11 -16.11
CA LYS A 103 -0.34 1.27 -15.63
C LYS A 103 -1.65 1.97 -15.26
N THR A 104 -2.75 1.66 -15.95
CA THR A 104 -4.07 2.28 -15.77
C THR A 104 -5.17 1.23 -15.87
N PHE A 105 -6.16 1.31 -14.99
CA PHE A 105 -7.32 0.40 -14.91
C PHE A 105 -8.60 1.21 -14.77
N ASN A 106 -9.72 0.76 -15.35
CA ASN A 106 -11.05 1.26 -14.99
C ASN A 106 -11.31 1.10 -13.47
N LEU A 107 -11.78 2.15 -12.79
CA LEU A 107 -11.97 2.13 -11.34
C LEU A 107 -13.01 1.10 -10.87
N ALA A 108 -14.15 0.99 -11.56
CA ALA A 108 -15.22 0.08 -11.18
C ALA A 108 -14.77 -1.38 -11.31
N ASP A 109 -14.15 -1.71 -12.44
CA ASP A 109 -13.65 -3.06 -12.69
C ASP A 109 -12.49 -3.42 -11.74
N PHE A 110 -11.60 -2.46 -11.45
CA PHE A 110 -10.51 -2.63 -10.49
C PHE A 110 -11.04 -2.91 -9.08
N THR A 111 -11.94 -2.07 -8.57
CA THR A 111 -12.48 -2.23 -7.19
C THR A 111 -13.23 -3.56 -7.03
N ALA A 112 -13.99 -3.98 -8.05
CA ALA A 112 -14.66 -5.28 -8.04
C ALA A 112 -13.65 -6.44 -8.03
N SER A 113 -12.65 -6.41 -8.91
CA SER A 113 -11.61 -7.45 -8.99
C SER A 113 -10.77 -7.50 -7.72
N TRP A 114 -10.46 -6.34 -7.14
CA TRP A 114 -9.67 -6.21 -5.93
C TRP A 114 -10.39 -6.80 -4.71
N GLN A 115 -11.67 -6.47 -4.52
CA GLN A 115 -12.45 -7.05 -3.44
C GLN A 115 -12.64 -8.56 -3.58
N GLN A 116 -12.75 -9.07 -4.81
CA GLN A 116 -12.84 -10.52 -5.07
C GLN A 116 -11.52 -11.26 -4.86
N SER A 117 -10.39 -10.56 -4.86
CA SER A 117 -9.07 -11.17 -4.73
C SER A 117 -8.59 -11.31 -3.30
N VAL A 118 -9.03 -10.43 -2.39
CA VAL A 118 -8.59 -10.46 -0.98
C VAL A 118 -9.26 -11.62 -0.22
N PRO A 119 -8.62 -12.15 0.84
CA PRO A 119 -9.22 -13.19 1.68
C PRO A 119 -10.49 -12.74 2.39
N ASP A 120 -11.30 -13.72 2.80
CA ASP A 120 -12.49 -13.47 3.61
C ASP A 120 -12.15 -12.69 4.90
N GLY A 121 -12.99 -11.71 5.21
CA GLY A 121 -12.78 -10.81 6.35
C GLY A 121 -11.92 -9.59 6.06
N VAL A 122 -11.44 -9.42 4.81
CA VAL A 122 -10.72 -8.20 4.39
C VAL A 122 -11.61 -7.31 3.52
N THR A 123 -11.78 -6.06 3.94
CA THR A 123 -12.50 -5.05 3.14
C THR A 123 -11.53 -4.13 2.39
N THR A 124 -11.82 -3.88 1.12
CA THR A 124 -11.06 -2.97 0.27
C THR A 124 -11.67 -1.56 0.23
N SER A 125 -10.81 -0.55 0.21
CA SER A 125 -11.17 0.86 0.06
C SER A 125 -10.11 1.62 -0.74
N VAL A 126 -10.55 2.62 -1.50
CA VAL A 126 -9.66 3.52 -2.25
C VAL A 126 -8.63 4.20 -1.34
N ASP A 127 -8.94 4.44 -0.07
CA ASP A 127 -7.99 5.03 0.89
C ASP A 127 -6.72 4.18 1.08
N GLN A 128 -6.85 2.85 0.94
CA GLN A 128 -5.73 1.92 1.03
C GLN A 128 -4.80 2.02 -0.20
N LEU A 129 -5.22 2.67 -1.29
CA LEU A 129 -4.38 2.92 -2.47
C LEU A 129 -3.42 4.10 -2.28
N ARG A 130 -3.53 4.85 -1.17
CA ARG A 130 -2.68 6.02 -0.90
C ARG A 130 -1.20 5.66 -1.00
N GLY A 131 -0.48 6.34 -1.91
CA GLY A 131 0.94 6.12 -2.19
C GLY A 131 1.26 4.91 -3.09
N LEU A 132 0.24 4.19 -3.56
CA LEU A 132 0.37 3.06 -4.50
C LEU A 132 -0.24 3.39 -5.87
N ALA A 133 -1.35 4.12 -5.85
CA ALA A 133 -2.09 4.50 -7.04
C ALA A 133 -2.93 5.75 -6.82
N VAL A 134 -3.34 6.33 -7.94
CA VAL A 134 -4.11 7.58 -8.01
C VAL A 134 -5.45 7.27 -8.66
N VAL A 135 -6.54 7.64 -8.00
CA VAL A 135 -7.86 7.65 -8.63
C VAL A 135 -8.04 8.96 -9.38
N ASN A 136 -8.16 8.86 -10.70
CA ASN A 136 -8.49 9.99 -11.56
C ASN A 136 -9.98 9.95 -11.92
N SER A 137 -10.75 10.77 -11.20
CA SER A 137 -12.18 10.97 -11.41
C SER A 137 -12.51 12.12 -12.38
N GLU A 138 -11.50 12.75 -13.00
CA GLU A 138 -11.67 13.84 -13.98
C GLU A 138 -11.95 13.31 -15.39
N VAL A 139 -11.75 12.01 -15.60
CA VAL A 139 -12.00 11.30 -16.85
C VAL A 139 -13.22 10.37 -16.74
N SER A 140 -13.82 10.03 -17.89
CA SER A 140 -14.95 9.11 -17.98
C SER A 140 -14.65 8.00 -19.01
N PRO A 141 -14.62 6.72 -18.60
CA PRO A 141 -14.83 6.22 -17.23
C PRO A 141 -13.69 6.64 -16.28
N GLN A 142 -13.98 6.66 -14.97
CA GLN A 142 -12.96 6.94 -13.96
C GLN A 142 -11.91 5.83 -13.95
N VAL A 143 -10.66 6.18 -13.64
CA VAL A 143 -9.54 5.24 -13.69
C VAL A 143 -8.69 5.25 -12.42
N VAL A 144 -8.01 4.13 -12.17
CA VAL A 144 -6.94 3.98 -11.19
C VAL A 144 -5.62 3.91 -11.97
N VAL A 145 -4.65 4.75 -11.62
CA VAL A 145 -3.33 4.79 -12.25
C VAL A 145 -2.29 4.37 -11.23
N ARG A 146 -1.50 3.32 -11.52
CA ARG A 146 -0.37 2.93 -10.67
C ARG A 146 0.64 4.07 -10.61
N LEU A 147 0.97 4.51 -9.40
CA LEU A 147 1.97 5.53 -9.17
C LEU A 147 2.54 5.35 -7.77
N ALA A 148 3.82 5.00 -7.68
CA ALA A 148 4.57 4.98 -6.43
C ALA A 148 5.50 6.20 -6.34
N PRO A 149 5.85 6.68 -5.14
CA PRO A 149 6.82 7.76 -4.96
C PRO A 149 8.17 7.48 -5.63
N THR A 150 8.60 6.21 -5.66
CA THR A 150 9.84 5.77 -6.31
C THR A 150 9.81 5.85 -7.83
N ASP A 151 8.63 5.97 -8.45
CA ASP A 151 8.50 6.18 -9.90
C ASP A 151 8.68 7.67 -10.28
N LEU A 152 8.81 8.58 -9.30
CA LEU A 152 8.78 10.02 -9.52
C LEU A 152 10.19 10.66 -9.49
N PRO A 153 10.41 11.75 -10.26
CA PRO A 153 11.66 12.51 -10.22
C PRO A 153 12.00 13.05 -8.82
N ASP A 154 13.28 13.20 -8.48
CA ASP A 154 13.71 13.80 -7.20
C ASP A 154 13.59 15.33 -7.18
N ASP A 155 13.63 15.97 -8.34
CA ASP A 155 13.43 17.42 -8.45
C ASP A 155 11.95 17.79 -8.27
N ALA A 156 11.68 18.76 -7.39
CA ALA A 156 10.31 19.13 -7.04
C ALA A 156 9.49 19.63 -8.25
N PRO A 157 9.94 20.63 -9.04
CA PRO A 157 9.27 21.03 -10.28
C PRO A 157 8.92 19.87 -11.22
N GLU A 158 9.89 18.99 -11.52
CA GLU A 158 9.66 17.84 -12.41
C GLU A 158 8.66 16.84 -11.81
N ARG A 159 8.75 16.59 -10.50
CA ARG A 159 7.80 15.72 -9.79
C ARG A 159 6.37 16.25 -9.85
N PHE A 160 6.17 17.54 -9.62
CA PHE A 160 4.84 18.16 -9.74
C PHE A 160 4.31 18.05 -11.17
N ALA A 161 5.15 18.25 -12.19
CA ALA A 161 4.76 18.05 -13.59
C ALA A 161 4.32 16.61 -13.87
N ALA A 162 5.07 15.62 -13.37
CA ALA A 162 4.72 14.20 -13.49
C ALA A 162 3.38 13.86 -12.80
N LEU A 163 3.15 14.40 -11.59
CA LEU A 163 1.88 14.24 -10.87
C LEU A 163 0.72 14.85 -11.65
N PHE A 164 0.87 16.08 -12.17
CA PHE A 164 -0.19 16.74 -12.94
C PHE A 164 -0.47 16.08 -14.29
N ALA A 165 0.48 15.35 -14.86
CA ALA A 165 0.24 14.52 -16.05
C ALA A 165 -0.71 13.33 -15.77
N VAL A 166 -0.77 12.85 -14.52
CA VAL A 166 -1.67 11.74 -14.11
C VAL A 166 -3.08 12.24 -13.80
N LYS A 167 -3.20 13.36 -13.09
CA LYS A 167 -4.46 13.99 -12.67
C LYS A 167 -4.24 15.49 -12.53
N GLN A 168 -5.15 16.35 -12.98
CA GLN A 168 -4.87 17.80 -13.01
C GLN A 168 -5.08 18.48 -11.66
N HIS A 169 -6.06 18.04 -10.87
CA HIS A 169 -6.41 18.67 -9.59
C HIS A 169 -6.33 17.67 -8.45
N TRP A 170 -5.63 18.07 -7.38
CA TRP A 170 -5.38 17.22 -6.23
C TRP A 170 -5.76 17.92 -4.93
N THR A 171 -6.14 17.14 -3.92
CA THR A 171 -6.15 17.65 -2.54
C THR A 171 -4.73 17.59 -1.94
N ALA A 172 -4.52 18.28 -0.81
CA ALA A 172 -3.25 18.17 -0.09
C ALA A 172 -3.00 16.73 0.40
N ASP A 173 -4.06 16.03 0.82
CA ASP A 173 -3.96 14.66 1.34
C ASP A 173 -3.60 13.66 0.25
N GLU A 174 -4.11 13.85 -0.97
CA GLU A 174 -3.75 13.03 -2.13
C GLU A 174 -2.30 13.26 -2.56
N LEU A 175 -1.79 14.49 -2.49
CA LEU A 175 -0.40 14.81 -2.84
C LEU A 175 0.62 14.37 -1.79
N HIS A 176 0.23 14.36 -0.52
CA HIS A 176 1.12 14.08 0.60
C HIS A 176 2.04 12.85 0.41
N PRO A 177 1.53 11.64 0.11
CA PRO A 177 2.37 10.45 0.00
C PRO A 177 3.42 10.53 -1.12
N TYR A 178 3.25 11.43 -2.09
CA TYR A 178 4.16 11.58 -3.23
C TYR A 178 5.22 12.68 -3.04
N LEU A 179 5.09 13.48 -1.97
CA LEU A 179 5.93 14.63 -1.72
C LEU A 179 6.58 14.60 -0.33
N GLU A 180 6.23 13.62 0.52
CA GLU A 180 6.69 13.53 1.91
C GLU A 180 8.23 13.51 2.00
N ASP A 181 8.88 12.75 1.13
CA ASP A 181 10.33 12.62 0.99
C ASP A 181 11.03 13.91 0.52
N LEU A 182 10.30 14.86 -0.09
CA LEU A 182 10.82 16.19 -0.43
C LEU A 182 10.72 17.18 0.74
N THR A 183 10.08 16.79 1.84
CA THR A 183 9.96 17.64 3.03
C THR A 183 11.14 17.46 3.99
N SER A 184 11.41 18.50 4.76
CA SER A 184 12.45 18.49 5.78
C SER A 184 12.08 19.46 6.92
N PRO A 185 12.89 19.55 7.99
CA PRO A 185 12.70 20.59 8.99
C PRO A 185 12.65 22.01 8.39
N SER A 186 13.41 22.28 7.33
CA SER A 186 13.47 23.57 6.63
C SER A 186 12.48 23.72 5.47
N VAL A 187 12.07 22.62 4.84
CA VAL A 187 11.14 22.62 3.69
C VAL A 187 9.82 21.97 4.08
N LYS A 188 8.76 22.77 4.23
CA LYS A 188 7.43 22.28 4.61
C LYS A 188 6.57 21.99 3.38
N MET A 189 5.66 21.02 3.50
CA MET A 189 4.67 20.67 2.48
C MET A 189 3.91 21.91 1.96
N GLY A 190 3.42 22.78 2.86
CA GLY A 190 2.72 24.00 2.46
C GLY A 190 3.56 24.94 1.59
N SER A 191 4.87 25.03 1.86
CA SER A 191 5.80 25.83 1.05
C SER A 191 6.04 25.20 -0.32
N LEU A 192 6.15 23.87 -0.40
CA LEU A 192 6.25 23.15 -1.68
C LEU A 192 5.00 23.37 -2.54
N LEU A 193 3.81 23.24 -1.95
CA LEU A 193 2.55 23.46 -2.65
C LEU A 193 2.44 24.90 -3.16
N ALA A 194 2.70 25.91 -2.31
CA ALA A 194 2.64 27.31 -2.73
C ALA A 194 3.64 27.66 -3.85
N LYS A 195 4.83 27.03 -3.83
CA LYS A 195 5.88 27.27 -4.84
C LYS A 195 5.59 26.60 -6.18
N ASN A 196 4.98 25.42 -6.20
CA ASN A 196 4.87 24.62 -7.43
C ASN A 196 3.45 24.49 -7.99
N THR A 197 2.43 24.94 -7.26
CA THR A 197 1.03 24.74 -7.66
C THR A 197 0.25 26.04 -7.70
N ARG A 198 -0.93 25.99 -8.32
CA ARG A 198 -1.98 26.99 -8.20
C ARG A 198 -3.09 26.42 -7.32
N LEU A 199 -3.44 27.16 -6.27
CA LEU A 199 -4.56 26.82 -5.39
C LEU A 199 -5.87 27.33 -6.00
N THR A 200 -6.85 26.45 -6.10
CA THR A 200 -8.24 26.76 -6.43
C THR A 200 -9.17 26.20 -5.36
N THR A 201 -10.41 26.65 -5.32
CA THR A 201 -11.44 26.11 -4.42
C THR A 201 -12.59 25.61 -5.25
N LYS A 202 -12.93 24.33 -5.10
CA LYS A 202 -14.06 23.69 -5.79
C LYS A 202 -15.00 23.11 -4.74
N ALA A 203 -16.24 23.59 -4.71
CA ALA A 203 -17.25 23.21 -3.72
C ALA A 203 -16.75 23.29 -2.25
N GLY A 204 -15.97 24.33 -1.93
CA GLY A 204 -15.40 24.53 -0.58
C GLY A 204 -14.13 23.73 -0.28
N VAL A 205 -13.71 22.82 -1.16
CA VAL A 205 -12.47 22.03 -1.00
C VAL A 205 -11.32 22.70 -1.73
N LYS A 206 -10.17 22.82 -1.07
CA LYS A 206 -8.93 23.33 -1.65
C LYS A 206 -8.34 22.30 -2.61
N MET A 207 -8.15 22.72 -3.86
CA MET A 207 -7.55 21.91 -4.92
C MET A 207 -6.25 22.56 -5.40
N TYR A 208 -5.24 21.74 -5.67
CA TYR A 208 -3.94 22.14 -6.17
C TYR A 208 -3.76 21.61 -7.58
N GLY A 209 -3.46 22.51 -8.52
CA GLY A 209 -3.21 22.17 -9.93
C GLY A 209 -1.99 22.88 -10.50
N PRO A 210 -1.69 22.72 -11.80
CA PRO A 210 -0.54 23.36 -12.43
C PRO A 210 -0.64 24.88 -12.42
N LYS A 211 0.52 25.56 -12.31
CA LYS A 211 0.58 27.04 -12.34
C LYS A 211 0.21 27.64 -13.70
N HIS A 212 0.57 26.94 -14.77
CA HIS A 212 0.29 27.32 -16.14
C HIS A 212 -0.58 26.22 -16.74
N ALA A 213 -1.78 26.57 -17.20
CA ALA A 213 -2.56 25.69 -18.05
C ALA A 213 -1.90 25.67 -19.44
N HIS A 214 -1.59 24.49 -19.95
CA HIS A 214 -1.24 24.32 -21.36
C HIS A 214 -2.51 24.32 -22.22
#